data_AF-A0A948KKI0-F1
#
_entry.id   AF-A0A948KKI0-F1
#
_cell.length_a   1.000
_cell.length_b   1.000
_cell.length_c   1.000
_cell.angle_alpha   90.00
_cell.angle_beta   90.00
_cell.angle_gamma   90.00
#
_symmetry.space_group_name_H-M   'P 1'
#
loop_
_entity.id
_entity.type
_entity.pdbx_description
1 polymer ?
#
loop_
_entity_poly.entity_id
_entity_poly.type
_entity_poly.pdbx_seq_one_letter_code
_entity_poly.pdbx_strand_id
1 'polypeptide(L)' 'MKYGIPTSKGAGIFYFERERMAQRFRDCAGRCNQLIAAAAVTVTLVVFGLPLLLKSEGKAVG' A
#
# COMPACT_ATOMS: atom_id res chain seq x y z
N MET A 1 -7.07 7.96 -32.89
CA MET A 1 -7.44 8.20 -31.47
C MET A 1 -8.46 7.14 -31.06
N LYS A 2 -8.06 6.13 -30.29
CA LYS A 2 -8.99 5.13 -29.71
C LYS A 2 -9.06 5.39 -28.22
N TYR A 3 -10.21 5.86 -27.74
CA TYR A 3 -10.56 5.82 -26.33
C TYR A 3 -10.80 4.36 -25.95
N GLY A 4 -9.82 3.74 -25.32
CA GLY A 4 -9.98 2.45 -24.64
C GLY A 4 -9.69 2.69 -23.18
N ILE A 5 -10.72 2.66 -22.33
CA ILE A 5 -10.56 2.65 -20.88
C ILE A 5 -9.92 1.30 -20.53
N PRO A 6 -8.65 1.24 -20.06
CA PRO A 6 -8.14 0.01 -19.51
C PRO A 6 -8.60 -0.08 -18.05
N THR A 7 -9.76 -0.70 -17.84
CA THR A 7 -10.23 -1.07 -16.50
C THR A 7 -9.41 -2.24 -15.97
N SER A 8 -8.17 -2.02 -15.53
CA SER A 8 -7.49 -2.99 -14.66
C SER A 8 -7.82 -2.65 -13.21
N LYS A 9 -8.78 -3.39 -12.66
CA LYS A 9 -9.18 -3.38 -11.26
C LYS A 9 -7.97 -3.34 -10.31
N GLY A 10 -8.01 -2.41 -9.36
CA GLY A 10 -7.10 -2.32 -8.22
C GLY A 10 -7.24 -0.96 -7.53
N ALA A 11 -8.10 -0.90 -6.51
CA ALA A 11 -8.29 0.31 -5.70
C ALA A 11 -6.96 0.69 -5.03
N GLY A 12 -6.32 1.75 -5.53
CA GLY A 12 -5.13 2.36 -4.95
C GLY A 12 -5.16 3.86 -5.23
N ILE A 13 -4.82 4.66 -4.22
CA ILE A 13 -5.08 6.12 -4.13
C ILE A 13 -4.26 6.96 -5.14
N PHE A 14 -3.48 6.34 -6.03
CA PHE A 14 -2.63 7.04 -7.00
C PHE A 14 -2.83 6.48 -8.42
N TYR A 15 -3.48 7.26 -9.29
CA TYR A 15 -3.48 7.05 -10.74
C TYR A 15 -2.05 7.19 -11.27
N PHE A 16 -1.45 6.08 -11.73
CA PHE A 16 -0.11 6.06 -12.30
C PHE A 16 -0.18 5.42 -13.69
N GLU A 17 -0.75 6.14 -14.65
CA GLU A 17 -0.64 5.76 -16.06
C GLU A 17 0.63 6.39 -16.63
N ARG A 18 1.76 5.66 -16.57
CA ARG A 18 2.85 5.88 -17.54
C ARG A 18 3.95 4.82 -17.58
N GLU A 19 4.26 4.14 -16.48
CA GLU A 19 5.36 3.16 -16.47
C GLU A 19 5.01 1.88 -15.70
N ARG A 20 4.99 0.73 -16.41
CA ARG A 20 4.75 -0.61 -15.84
C ARG A 20 5.70 -0.96 -14.69
N MET A 21 6.89 -0.38 -14.68
CA MET A 21 7.88 -0.57 -13.61
C MET A 21 7.45 0.06 -12.28
N ALA A 22 6.87 1.26 -12.30
CA ALA A 22 6.39 1.93 -11.10
C ALA A 22 5.24 1.15 -10.43
N GLN A 23 4.35 0.56 -11.24
CA GLN A 23 3.29 -0.31 -10.74
C GLN A 23 3.85 -1.56 -10.06
N ARG A 24 4.76 -2.28 -10.73
CA ARG A 24 5.39 -3.48 -10.16
C ARG A 24 6.18 -3.18 -8.89
N PHE A 25 6.91 -2.06 -8.87
CA PHE A 25 7.62 -1.62 -7.68
C PHE A 25 6.66 -1.37 -6.51
N ARG A 26 5.56 -0.64 -6.75
CA ARG A 26 4.53 -0.39 -5.74
C ARG A 26 3.91 -1.68 -5.22
N ASP A 27 3.58 -2.61 -6.11
CA ASP A 27 2.98 -3.90 -5.75
C ASP A 27 3.93 -4.75 -4.90
N CYS A 28 5.22 -4.80 -5.27
CA CYS A 28 6.25 -5.48 -4.50
C CYS A 28 6.44 -4.83 -3.13
N ALA A 29 6.60 -3.51 -3.07
CA ALA A 29 6.76 -2.78 -1.81
C ALA A 29 5.53 -2.97 -0.89
N GLY A 30 4.31 -2.97 -1.45
CA GLY A 30 3.08 -3.25 -0.71
C GLY A 30 3.08 -4.65 -0.09
N ARG A 31 3.44 -5.68 -0.86
CA ARG A 31 3.55 -7.06 -0.35
C ARG A 31 4.64 -7.20 0.72
N CYS A 32 5.81 -6.61 0.52
CA CYS A 32 6.88 -6.63 1.53
C CYS A 32 6.41 -6.01 2.85
N ASN A 33 5.77 -4.84 2.79
CA ASN A 33 5.27 -4.16 3.98
C ASN A 33 4.19 -4.99 4.70
N GLN A 34 3.33 -5.69 3.96
CA GLN A 34 2.35 -6.60 4.55
C GLN A 34 3.01 -7.78 5.27
N LEU A 35 4.03 -8.40 4.67
CA LEU A 35 4.77 -9.51 5.30
C LEU A 35 5.46 -9.06 6.59
N ILE A 36 6.10 -7.88 6.56
CA ILE A 36 6.73 -7.29 7.74
C ILE A 36 5.69 -6.99 8.81
N ALA A 37 4.56 -6.38 8.45
CA ALA A 37 3.48 -6.06 9.39
C ALA A 37 2.81 -7.30 9.98
N ALA A 38 2.75 -8.41 9.23
CA ALA A 38 2.24 -9.68 9.72
C ALA A 38 3.14 -10.25 10.84
N ALA A 39 4.46 -10.20 10.64
CA ALA A 39 5.45 -10.69 11.61
C ALA A 39 5.69 -9.72 12.79
N ALA A 40 5.51 -8.41 12.59
CA ALA A 40 5.73 -7.41 13.62
C ALA A 40 4.67 -7.48 14.73
N VAL A 41 5.08 -7.26 15.98
CA VAL A 41 4.17 -7.17 17.14
C VAL A 41 3.42 -5.84 17.13
N THR A 42 4.11 -4.76 16.74
CA THR A 42 3.60 -3.40 16.67
C THR A 42 3.83 -2.81 15.29
N VAL A 43 2.87 -2.02 14.79
CA VAL A 43 2.96 -1.31 13.51
C VAL A 43 2.44 0.10 13.70
N THR A 44 3.27 1.09 13.40
CA THR A 44 2.92 2.51 13.47
C THR A 44 3.01 3.13 12.07
N LEU A 45 1.92 3.74 11.64
CA LEU A 45 1.86 4.57 10.43
C LEU A 45 2.09 6.02 10.82
N VAL A 46 3.13 6.65 10.30
CA VAL A 46 3.39 8.08 10.53
C VAL A 46 2.89 8.87 9.33
N VAL A 47 1.91 9.75 9.54
CA VAL A 47 1.37 10.64 8.50
C VAL A 47 1.44 12.08 9.00
N PHE A 48 2.06 12.99 8.25
CA PHE A 48 2.28 14.38 8.68
C PHE A 48 2.95 14.50 10.07
N GLY A 49 3.82 13.56 10.42
CA GLY A 49 4.48 13.50 11.73
C GLY A 49 3.59 13.01 12.88
N LEU A 50 2.32 12.69 12.63
CA LEU A 50 1.42 12.10 13.61
C LEU A 50 1.58 10.57 13.58
N PRO A 51 1.98 9.94 14.70
CA PRO A 51 2.04 8.49 14.80
C PRO A 51 0.63 7.93 14.99
N LEU A 52 0.20 7.07 14.06
CA LEU A 52 -1.03 6.30 14.12
C LEU A 52 -0.68 4.84 14.38
N LEU A 53 -1.06 4.34 15.54
CA LEU A 53 -0.84 2.93 15.89
C LEU A 53 -1.85 2.06 15.13
N LEU A 54 -1.38 1.21 14.23
CA LEU A 54 -2.22 0.31 13.43
C LEU A 54 -2.26 -1.12 13.97
N LYS A 55 -1.21 -1.54 14.66
CA LYS A 55 -1.12 -2.85 15.31
C LYS A 55 -0.40 -2.72 16.63
N SER A 56 -0.93 -3.35 17.67
CA SER A 56 -0.33 -3.45 18.99
C SER A 56 -0.57 -4.83 19.57
N GLU A 57 0.39 -5.36 20.32
CA GLU A 57 0.31 -6.70 20.96
C GLU A 57 -0.11 -7.81 19.97
N GLY A 58 0.27 -7.70 18.70
CA GLY A 58 -0.11 -8.67 17.68
C GLY A 58 -1.53 -8.49 17.09
N LYS A 59 -2.33 -7.54 17.58
CA LYS A 59 -3.72 -7.27 17.12
C LYS A 59 -3.82 -5.94 16.40
N ALA A 60 -4.67 -5.88 15.38
CA ALA A 60 -4.97 -4.62 14.69
C ALA A 60 -5.69 -3.66 15.65
N VAL A 61 -5.27 -2.40 15.64
CA VAL A 61 -5.88 -1.31 16.42
C VAL A 61 -6.76 -0.52 15.45
N GLY A 62 -8.05 -0.44 15.78
CA GLY A 62 -9.08 0.24 14.98
C GLY A 62 -9.38 1.63 15.52
#